data_AF-A0A3M1Y8F1-F1
#
_entry.id   AF-A0A3M1Y8F1-F1
#
_cell.length_a   1.000
_cell.length_b   1.000
_cell.length_c   1.000
_cell.angle_alpha   90.00
_cell.angle_beta   90.00
_cell.angle_gamma   90.00
#
_symmetry.space_group_name_H-M   'P 1'
#
loop_
_entity.id
_entity.type
_entity.pdbx_description
1 polymer ?
#
loop_
_entity_poly.entity_id
_entity_poly.type
_entity_poly.pdbx_seq_one_letter_code
_entity_poly.pdbx_strand_id
1 'polypeptide(L)'
;MTNKMLKKALELFFLLLVSGCALSASIKTIRVPAETVTGKFDLILFGGNYLDDPETIVFADLRDDDIAFEPYSPDYKYKRHNNLTLTELIHVAREHLFGSSVTYRKIEFRKIYTPSGQILGYEIRAIQWPLKYGFGDIPEVSYRLKDKKLFLYIRTPEFIENEGIRLKRRWW
;
A
#
# COMPACT_ATOMS: atom_id res chain seq x y z
N MET A 1 5.07 48.04 36.09
CA MET A 1 4.11 47.61 35.04
C MET A 1 4.69 46.44 34.23
N THR A 2 5.10 45.35 34.88
CA THR A 2 6.06 44.40 34.27
C THR A 2 5.71 42.92 34.50
N ASN A 3 5.19 42.53 35.67
CA ASN A 3 4.87 41.11 35.95
C ASN A 3 3.65 40.55 35.18
N LYS A 4 2.65 41.39 34.86
CA LYS A 4 1.43 40.94 34.16
C LYS A 4 1.68 40.65 32.66
N MET A 5 2.59 41.41 32.05
CA MET A 5 3.00 41.23 30.65
C MET A 5 3.89 40.00 30.50
N LEU A 6 4.80 39.78 31.45
CA LEU A 6 5.69 38.61 31.46
C LEU A 6 4.91 37.30 31.62
N LYS A 7 3.88 37.28 32.47
CA LYS A 7 3.00 36.10 32.66
C LYS A 7 2.21 35.75 31.39
N LYS A 8 1.65 36.76 30.72
CA LYS A 8 0.94 36.58 29.45
C LYS A 8 1.86 36.11 28.32
N ALA A 9 3.10 36.62 28.27
CA ALA A 9 4.09 36.16 27.30
C ALA A 9 4.49 34.70 27.55
N LEU A 10 4.61 34.30 28.82
CA LEU A 10 4.92 32.92 29.20
C LEU A 10 3.76 31.95 28.88
N GLU A 11 2.51 32.36 29.11
CA GLU A 11 1.31 31.59 28.73
C GLU A 11 1.21 31.43 27.21
N LEU A 12 1.49 32.50 26.44
CA LEU A 12 1.49 32.45 24.97
C LEU A 12 2.62 31.57 24.41
N PHE A 13 3.79 31.59 25.04
CA PHE A 13 4.93 30.73 24.68
C PHE A 13 4.63 29.26 24.97
N PHE A 14 3.94 28.96 26.07
CA PHE A 14 3.50 27.60 26.40
C PHE A 14 2.44 27.09 25.41
N LEU A 15 1.51 27.95 24.97
CA LEU A 15 0.52 27.62 23.93
C LEU A 15 1.16 27.31 22.56
N LEU A 16 2.24 28.00 22.19
CA LEU A 16 2.97 27.76 20.93
C LEU A 16 3.76 26.44 20.91
N LEU A 17 4.19 25.94 22.08
CA LEU A 17 4.92 24.68 22.18
C LEU A 17 4.03 23.44 22.02
N VAL A 18 2.74 23.53 22.33
CA VAL A 18 1.79 22.39 22.24
C VAL A 18 1.29 22.17 20.80
N SER A 19 1.37 23.18 19.93
CA SER A 19 1.00 23.05 18.51
C SER A 19 2.02 22.31 17.63
N GLY A 20 3.17 21.91 18.17
CA GLY A 20 4.31 21.42 17.40
C GLY A 20 4.34 19.92 17.05
N CYS A 21 3.44 19.10 17.58
CA CYS A 21 3.47 17.64 17.36
C CYS A 21 2.13 17.11 16.85
N ALA A 22 1.71 17.53 15.65
CA ALA A 22 0.88 16.66 14.83
C ALA A 22 1.78 15.54 14.28
N LEU A 23 2.07 14.54 15.12
CA LEU A 23 2.68 13.29 14.67
C LEU A 23 1.75 12.73 13.59
N SER A 24 2.15 12.86 12.32
CA SER A 24 1.38 12.38 11.18
C SER A 24 1.11 10.89 11.38
N ALA A 25 -0.10 10.58 11.83
CA ALA A 25 -0.50 9.24 12.15
C ALA A 25 -0.49 8.44 10.84
N SER A 26 0.42 7.49 10.71
CA SER A 26 0.68 6.79 9.45
C SER A 26 -0.13 5.50 9.33
N ILE A 27 -0.50 5.16 8.10
CA ILE A 27 -1.06 3.85 7.76
C ILE A 27 0.00 2.79 8.05
N LYS A 28 -0.42 1.69 8.67
CA LYS A 28 0.46 0.57 9.02
C LYS A 28 0.05 -0.67 8.26
N THR A 29 1.02 -1.43 7.78
CA THR A 29 0.80 -2.74 7.17
C THR A 29 1.46 -3.82 8.01
N ILE A 30 0.72 -4.87 8.35
CA ILE A 30 1.23 -5.99 9.15
C ILE A 30 0.95 -7.29 8.43
N ARG A 31 1.99 -8.12 8.24
CA ARG A 31 1.85 -9.44 7.66
C ARG A 31 0.96 -10.31 8.53
N VAL A 32 0.03 -11.02 7.90
CA VAL A 32 -0.89 -11.93 8.58
C VAL A 32 -1.02 -13.29 7.87
N PRO A 33 -1.39 -14.35 8.60
CA PRO A 33 -1.81 -15.62 7.99
C PRO A 33 -3.12 -15.43 7.19
N ALA A 34 -3.26 -16.15 6.08
CA ALA A 34 -4.43 -16.05 5.20
C ALA A 34 -5.73 -16.47 5.90
N GLU A 35 -5.62 -17.35 6.89
CA GLU A 35 -6.74 -17.87 7.69
C GLU A 35 -7.35 -16.80 8.61
N THR A 36 -6.63 -15.70 8.85
CA THR A 36 -7.08 -14.57 9.68
C THR A 36 -7.75 -13.45 8.88
N VAL A 37 -7.88 -13.65 7.56
CA VAL A 37 -8.56 -12.74 6.64
C VAL A 37 -10.04 -13.06 6.67
N THR A 38 -10.87 -12.08 6.99
CA THR A 38 -12.33 -12.23 7.08
C THR A 38 -13.01 -11.00 6.48
N GLY A 39 -14.21 -11.17 5.94
CA GLY A 39 -15.01 -10.09 5.36
C GLY A 39 -15.51 -10.39 3.94
N LYS A 40 -16.07 -9.36 3.31
CA LYS A 40 -16.38 -9.30 1.89
C LYS A 40 -15.55 -8.21 1.25
N PHE A 41 -15.13 -8.44 0.02
CA PHE A 41 -14.06 -7.65 -0.56
C PHE A 41 -14.39 -7.09 -1.94
N ASP A 42 -13.90 -5.89 -2.19
CA ASP A 42 -13.67 -5.38 -3.53
C ASP A 42 -12.17 -5.45 -3.82
N LEU A 43 -11.78 -6.14 -4.88
CA LEU A 43 -10.38 -6.32 -5.27
C LEU A 43 -9.97 -5.27 -6.27
N ILE A 44 -8.73 -4.81 -6.12
CA ILE A 44 -8.00 -4.03 -7.10
C ILE A 44 -6.80 -4.86 -7.53
N LEU A 45 -6.78 -5.29 -8.79
CA LEU A 45 -5.67 -6.00 -9.41
C LEU A 45 -4.79 -4.96 -10.10
N PHE A 46 -3.64 -4.64 -9.53
CA PHE A 46 -2.72 -3.63 -10.08
C PHE A 46 -1.55 -4.31 -10.81
N GLY A 47 -1.08 -3.70 -11.89
CA GLY A 47 0.03 -4.24 -12.68
C GLY A 47 -0.37 -5.48 -13.48
N GLY A 48 0.58 -6.39 -13.73
CA GLY A 48 0.35 -7.56 -14.57
C GLY A 48 0.09 -7.20 -16.04
N ASN A 49 0.56 -6.02 -16.48
CA ASN A 49 0.39 -5.56 -17.86
C ASN A 49 1.37 -6.23 -18.83
N TYR A 50 2.45 -6.79 -18.29
CA TYR A 50 3.47 -7.55 -18.99
C TYR A 50 4.11 -8.56 -18.03
N LEU A 51 4.81 -9.54 -18.58
CA LEU A 51 5.50 -10.55 -17.77
C LEU A 51 6.55 -9.91 -16.86
N ASP A 52 6.54 -10.31 -15.60
CA ASP A 52 7.42 -9.81 -14.53
C ASP A 52 7.31 -8.30 -14.26
N ASP A 53 6.12 -7.73 -14.44
CA ASP A 53 5.82 -6.34 -14.05
C ASP A 53 6.09 -6.14 -12.54
N PRO A 54 7.07 -5.29 -12.15
CA PRO A 54 7.51 -5.12 -10.77
C PRO A 54 6.46 -4.43 -9.90
N GLU A 55 5.43 -3.82 -10.50
CA GLU A 55 4.33 -3.15 -9.79
C GLU A 55 3.17 -4.11 -9.48
N THR A 56 3.26 -5.38 -9.88
CA THR A 56 2.15 -6.34 -9.75
C THR A 56 1.81 -6.61 -8.28
N ILE A 57 0.61 -6.22 -7.88
CA ILE A 57 0.08 -6.39 -6.51
C ILE A 57 -1.45 -6.44 -6.56
N VAL A 58 -2.07 -7.07 -5.56
CA VAL A 58 -3.52 -7.04 -5.38
C VAL A 58 -3.85 -6.36 -4.06
N PHE A 59 -4.87 -5.51 -4.07
CA PHE A 59 -5.49 -4.97 -2.85
C PHE A 59 -6.88 -5.54 -2.68
N ALA A 60 -7.26 -5.82 -1.44
CA ALA A 60 -8.61 -6.19 -1.06
C ALA A 60 -9.16 -5.15 -0.09
N ASP A 61 -10.11 -4.38 -0.61
CA ASP A 61 -10.87 -3.35 0.09
C ASP A 61 -12.02 -3.98 0.88
N LEU A 62 -12.18 -3.63 2.14
CA LEU A 62 -13.23 -4.19 3.01
C LEU A 62 -14.55 -3.46 2.78
N ARG A 63 -15.60 -4.20 2.43
CA ARG A 63 -16.91 -3.59 2.14
C ARG A 63 -17.70 -3.14 3.37
N ASP A 64 -17.30 -3.58 4.56
CA ASP A 64 -17.94 -3.23 5.82
C ASP A 64 -17.32 -1.99 6.47
N ASP A 65 -16.33 -1.38 5.83
CA ASP A 65 -15.84 -0.05 6.19
C ASP A 65 -16.38 1.04 5.25
N ASP A 66 -16.23 2.28 5.69
CA ASP A 66 -16.67 3.49 4.98
C ASP A 66 -15.54 4.06 4.08
N ILE A 67 -14.46 3.32 3.84
CA ILE A 67 -13.20 3.80 3.23
C ILE A 67 -12.93 3.11 1.90
N ALA A 68 -13.17 3.80 0.81
CA ALA A 68 -12.89 3.24 -0.52
C ALA A 68 -11.40 3.27 -0.86
N PHE A 69 -10.88 2.17 -1.40
CA PHE A 69 -9.53 2.10 -1.93
C PHE A 69 -9.46 2.69 -3.34
N GLU A 70 -8.52 3.61 -3.54
CA GLU A 70 -8.37 4.36 -4.78
C GLU A 70 -6.93 4.36 -5.29
N PRO A 71 -6.61 3.62 -6.36
CA PRO A 71 -5.31 3.72 -7.00
C PRO A 71 -5.06 5.12 -7.51
N TYR A 72 -3.94 5.72 -7.11
CA TYR A 72 -3.45 6.97 -7.71
C TYR A 72 -2.73 6.64 -9.02
N SER A 73 -3.49 6.18 -10.01
CA SER A 73 -2.98 5.71 -11.31
C SER A 73 -4.06 5.78 -12.37
N PRO A 74 -3.71 5.83 -13.67
CA PRO A 74 -4.69 5.70 -14.74
C PRO A 74 -5.45 4.37 -14.70
N ASP A 75 -6.71 4.38 -15.12
CA ASP A 75 -7.60 3.22 -15.02
C ASP A 75 -7.13 1.98 -15.78
N TYR A 76 -6.31 2.15 -16.84
CA TYR A 76 -5.75 1.02 -17.57
C TYR A 76 -4.69 0.23 -16.79
N LYS A 77 -4.14 0.78 -15.69
CA LYS A 77 -3.11 0.11 -14.87
C LYS A 77 -3.68 -0.93 -13.91
N TYR A 78 -5.00 -0.96 -13.72
CA TYR A 78 -5.63 -1.85 -12.75
C TYR A 78 -7.00 -2.35 -13.22
N LYS A 79 -7.47 -3.43 -12.58
CA LYS A 79 -8.81 -3.99 -12.77
C LYS A 79 -9.51 -4.10 -11.43
N ARG A 80 -10.85 -3.99 -11.42
CA ARG A 80 -11.66 -4.17 -10.20
C ARG A 80 -12.55 -5.40 -10.29
N HIS A 81 -12.67 -6.12 -9.18
CA HIS A 81 -13.64 -7.19 -8.99
C HIS A 81 -14.39 -6.95 -7.70
N ASN A 82 -15.71 -6.93 -7.73
CA ASN A 82 -16.50 -6.49 -6.58
C ASN A 82 -17.23 -7.65 -5.91
N ASN A 83 -17.51 -7.49 -4.62
CA ASN A 83 -18.36 -8.38 -3.82
C ASN A 83 -17.87 -9.83 -3.81
N LEU A 84 -16.56 -10.02 -3.61
CA LEU A 84 -15.96 -11.35 -3.49
C LEU A 84 -15.99 -11.86 -2.05
N THR A 85 -16.19 -13.17 -1.92
CA THR A 85 -15.88 -13.95 -0.72
C THR A 85 -14.37 -14.14 -0.56
N LEU A 86 -13.92 -14.59 0.61
CA LEU A 86 -12.52 -14.92 0.84
C LEU A 86 -11.97 -15.94 -0.17
N THR A 87 -12.74 -16.99 -0.46
CA THR A 87 -12.32 -18.06 -1.39
C THR A 87 -12.13 -17.51 -2.80
N GLU A 88 -13.07 -16.68 -3.28
CA GLU A 88 -13.00 -16.05 -4.59
C GLU A 88 -11.84 -15.04 -4.66
N LEU A 89 -11.66 -14.24 -3.61
CA LEU A 89 -10.53 -13.31 -3.48
C LEU A 89 -9.20 -14.04 -3.63
N ILE A 90 -9.02 -15.15 -2.90
CA ILE A 90 -7.77 -15.93 -2.96
C ILE A 90 -7.56 -16.47 -4.37
N HIS A 91 -8.61 -16.99 -5.00
CA HIS A 91 -8.53 -17.53 -6.35
C HIS A 91 -8.12 -16.44 -7.36
N VAL A 92 -8.87 -15.33 -7.42
CA VAL A 92 -8.61 -14.22 -8.35
C VAL A 92 -7.22 -13.61 -8.11
N ALA A 93 -6.83 -13.41 -6.86
CA ALA A 93 -5.51 -12.86 -6.54
C ALA A 93 -4.37 -13.80 -6.98
N ARG A 94 -4.54 -15.12 -6.79
CA ARG A 94 -3.55 -16.10 -7.24
C ARG A 94 -3.42 -16.12 -8.76
N GLU A 95 -4.53 -16.11 -9.49
CA GLU A 95 -4.49 -16.09 -10.95
C GLU A 95 -3.79 -14.83 -11.48
N HIS A 96 -4.13 -13.66 -10.96
CA HIS A 96 -3.48 -12.40 -11.35
C HIS A 96 -1.97 -12.43 -11.07
N LEU A 97 -1.59 -12.80 -9.84
CA LEU A 97 -0.19 -12.79 -9.42
C LEU A 97 0.63 -13.85 -10.19
N PHE A 98 0.26 -15.13 -10.10
CA PHE A 98 1.04 -16.21 -10.72
C PHE A 98 0.94 -16.23 -12.25
N GLY A 99 -0.11 -15.65 -12.84
CA GLY A 99 -0.19 -15.42 -14.28
C GLY A 99 0.78 -14.33 -14.77
N SER A 100 1.20 -13.43 -13.89
CA SER A 100 2.11 -12.33 -14.23
C SER A 100 3.59 -12.69 -14.16
N SER A 101 3.96 -13.74 -13.41
CA SER A 101 5.36 -14.17 -13.31
C SER A 101 5.52 -15.63 -12.88
N VAL A 102 6.44 -16.33 -13.55
CA VAL A 102 6.89 -17.68 -13.17
C VAL A 102 7.84 -17.68 -11.97
N THR A 103 8.37 -16.51 -11.58
CA THR A 103 9.34 -16.39 -10.48
C THR A 103 8.67 -16.30 -9.12
N TYR A 104 7.35 -16.11 -9.10
CA TYR A 104 6.56 -16.00 -7.88
C TYR A 104 6.45 -17.37 -7.20
N ARG A 105 6.79 -17.41 -5.92
CA ARG A 105 6.85 -18.64 -5.12
C ARG A 105 5.62 -18.83 -4.25
N LYS A 106 5.15 -17.74 -3.64
CA LYS A 106 4.01 -17.75 -2.71
C LYS A 106 3.36 -16.38 -2.68
N ILE A 107 2.14 -16.33 -2.14
CA ILE A 107 1.46 -15.08 -1.82
C ILE A 107 1.56 -14.78 -0.33
N GLU A 108 1.55 -13.51 0.03
CA GLU A 108 1.54 -13.03 1.41
C GLU A 108 0.46 -11.96 1.59
N PHE A 109 -0.26 -12.06 2.70
CA PHE A 109 -1.27 -11.10 3.10
C PHE A 109 -0.69 -10.10 4.08
N ARG A 110 -1.01 -8.82 3.91
CA ARG A 110 -0.73 -7.77 4.89
C ARG A 110 -2.00 -7.00 5.20
N LYS A 111 -2.42 -6.98 6.47
CA LYS A 111 -3.51 -6.12 6.93
C LYS A 111 -3.07 -4.68 6.88
N ILE A 112 -3.93 -3.82 6.34
CA ILE A 112 -3.77 -2.37 6.28
C ILE A 112 -4.58 -1.79 7.42
N TYR A 113 -3.94 -0.97 8.25
CA TYR A 113 -4.54 -0.35 9.41
C TYR A 113 -4.50 1.17 9.31
N THR A 114 -5.60 1.79 9.72
CA THR A 114 -5.59 3.19 10.14
C THR A 114 -4.61 3.40 11.31
N PRO A 115 -4.22 4.65 11.57
CA PRO A 115 -3.41 4.95 12.74
C PRO A 115 -4.14 4.68 14.07
N SER A 116 -5.48 4.70 14.09
CA SER A 116 -6.31 4.35 15.24
C SER A 116 -6.47 2.85 15.46
N GLY A 117 -5.97 2.01 14.53
CA GLY A 117 -6.02 0.54 14.64
C GLY A 117 -7.22 -0.13 13.99
N GLN A 118 -8.12 0.63 13.36
CA GLN A 118 -9.15 0.07 12.47
C GLN A 118 -8.50 -0.60 11.25
N ILE A 119 -8.95 -1.81 10.91
CA ILE A 119 -8.56 -2.51 9.68
C ILE A 119 -9.29 -1.85 8.50
N LEU A 120 -8.55 -1.54 7.44
CA LEU A 120 -9.09 -1.00 6.19
C LEU A 120 -9.18 -2.05 5.08
N GLY A 121 -8.36 -3.09 5.16
CA GLY A 121 -8.28 -4.08 4.09
C GLY A 121 -6.93 -4.77 4.08
N TYR A 122 -6.54 -5.26 2.92
CA TYR A 122 -5.37 -6.13 2.77
C TYR A 122 -4.57 -5.82 1.51
N GLU A 123 -3.24 -5.85 1.63
CA GLU A 123 -2.36 -6.13 0.49
C GLU A 123 -2.25 -7.64 0.32
N ILE A 124 -2.23 -8.09 -0.93
CA ILE A 124 -1.91 -9.46 -1.32
C ILE A 124 -0.75 -9.38 -2.30
N ARG A 125 0.40 -9.84 -1.84
CA ARG A 125 1.69 -9.64 -2.50
C ARG A 125 2.24 -10.97 -2.96
N ALA A 126 2.77 -11.02 -4.17
CA ALA A 126 3.58 -12.13 -4.58
C ALA A 126 4.99 -12.00 -4.00
N ILE A 127 5.51 -13.08 -3.44
CA ILE A 127 6.89 -13.19 -3.02
C ILE A 127 7.63 -14.05 -4.03
N GLN A 128 8.56 -13.41 -4.73
CA GLN A 128 9.39 -14.05 -5.74
C GLN A 128 10.64 -14.69 -5.15
N TRP A 129 11.30 -15.53 -5.94
CA TRP A 129 12.67 -15.95 -5.65
C TRP A 129 13.62 -14.74 -5.74
N PRO A 130 14.55 -14.57 -4.77
CA PRO A 130 15.45 -13.42 -4.76
C PRO A 130 16.51 -13.45 -5.86
N LEU A 131 16.59 -14.52 -6.66
CA LEU A 131 17.57 -14.70 -7.74
C LEU A 131 17.49 -13.61 -8.82
N LYS A 132 16.30 -13.03 -9.07
CA LYS A 132 16.12 -12.05 -10.14
C LYS A 132 16.56 -10.63 -9.76
N TYR A 133 16.12 -10.15 -8.59
CA TYR A 133 16.29 -8.76 -8.17
C TYR A 133 17.02 -8.61 -6.82
N GLY A 134 17.54 -9.70 -6.23
CA GLY A 134 18.12 -9.71 -4.88
C GLY A 134 17.09 -9.71 -3.74
N PHE A 135 15.84 -9.33 -4.03
CA PHE A 135 14.74 -9.26 -3.06
C PHE A 135 13.53 -10.09 -3.50
N GLY A 136 12.79 -10.59 -2.52
CA GLY A 136 11.57 -11.39 -2.75
C GLY A 136 10.29 -10.56 -2.78
N ASP A 137 10.27 -9.40 -2.14
CA ASP A 137 9.13 -8.48 -2.11
C ASP A 137 9.50 -7.21 -2.87
N ILE A 138 8.78 -6.93 -3.95
CA ILE A 138 9.20 -5.93 -4.96
C ILE A 138 8.33 -4.66 -4.94
N PRO A 139 6.98 -4.71 -5.02
CA PRO A 139 6.21 -3.48 -5.24
C PRO A 139 6.43 -2.43 -4.14
N GLU A 140 6.72 -1.18 -4.47
CA GLU A 140 6.74 -0.12 -3.46
C GLU A 140 5.34 0.48 -3.33
N VAL A 141 4.78 0.44 -2.13
CA VAL A 141 3.43 0.92 -1.85
C VAL A 141 3.46 1.97 -0.76
N SER A 142 2.80 3.10 -0.99
CA SER A 142 2.55 4.11 0.02
C SER A 142 1.09 4.56 -0.01
N TYR A 143 0.65 5.11 1.11
CA TYR A 143 -0.77 5.35 1.39
C TYR A 143 -1.01 6.79 1.77
N ARG A 144 -2.16 7.32 1.35
CA ARG A 144 -2.68 8.57 1.88
C ARG A 144 -4.17 8.42 2.16
N LEU A 145 -4.53 8.43 3.44
CA LEU A 145 -5.93 8.50 3.86
C LEU A 145 -6.38 9.96 3.77
N LYS A 146 -7.44 10.22 3.03
CA LYS A 146 -8.08 11.53 2.95
C LYS A 146 -9.58 11.35 2.76
N ASP A 147 -10.36 12.03 3.59
CA ASP A 147 -11.81 11.89 3.64
C ASP A 147 -12.19 10.40 3.83
N LYS A 148 -13.06 9.87 2.97
CA LYS A 148 -13.47 8.45 2.95
C LYS A 148 -12.72 7.62 1.89
N LYS A 149 -11.48 8.00 1.59
CA LYS A 149 -10.66 7.33 0.56
C LYS A 149 -9.24 7.04 1.03
N LEU A 150 -8.79 5.82 0.76
CA LEU A 150 -7.40 5.43 0.90
C LEU A 150 -6.74 5.47 -0.48
N PHE A 151 -5.95 6.51 -0.73
CA PHE A 151 -5.18 6.61 -1.97
C PHE A 151 -3.98 5.66 -1.93
N LEU A 152 -3.87 4.80 -2.93
CA LEU A 152 -2.81 3.81 -3.11
C LEU A 152 -1.80 4.33 -4.12
N TYR A 153 -0.56 4.52 -3.71
CA TYR A 153 0.54 4.91 -4.60
C TYR A 153 1.46 3.70 -4.76
N ILE A 154 1.41 3.07 -5.93
CA ILE A 154 2.23 1.92 -6.29
C ILE A 154 3.33 2.39 -7.25
N ARG A 155 4.57 1.99 -6.99
CA ARG A 155 5.74 2.37 -7.78
C ARG A 155 6.64 1.18 -8.03
N THR A 156 7.29 1.20 -9.19
CA THR A 156 8.48 0.39 -9.44
C THR A 156 9.60 0.86 -8.51
N PRO A 157 10.30 -0.05 -7.81
CA PRO A 157 11.46 0.33 -7.00
C PRO A 157 12.55 1.02 -7.83
N GLU A 158 13.15 2.06 -7.26
CA GLU A 158 14.15 2.88 -7.95
C GLU A 158 15.34 2.06 -8.46
N PHE A 159 15.75 1.02 -7.73
CA PHE A 159 16.86 0.17 -8.14
C PHE A 159 16.57 -0.62 -9.42
N ILE A 160 15.31 -1.02 -9.65
CA ILE A 160 14.89 -1.70 -10.88
C ILE A 160 14.83 -0.71 -12.05
N GLU A 161 14.30 0.48 -11.80
CA GLU A 161 14.22 1.55 -12.80
C GLU A 161 15.62 1.96 -13.30
N ASN A 162 16.57 2.09 -12.38
CA ASN A 162 17.96 2.45 -12.69
C ASN A 162 18.73 1.36 -13.45
N GLU A 163 18.47 0.06 -13.17
CA GLU A 163 19.06 -1.03 -13.97
C GLU A 163 18.57 -1.02 -15.42
N GLY A 164 17.28 -0.75 -15.64
CA GLY A 164 16.72 -0.61 -16.99
C GLY A 164 17.39 0.51 -17.79
N ILE A 165 17.70 1.63 -17.14
CA ILE A 165 18.42 2.77 -17.75
C ILE A 165 19.88 2.39 -18.07
N ARG A 166 20.56 1.67 -17.17
CA ARG A 166 21.95 1.24 -17.36
C ARG A 166 22.10 0.24 -18.51
N LEU A 167 21.16 -0.70 -18.65
CA LEU A 167 21.16 -1.63 -19.76
C LEU A 167 20.90 -0.91 -21.08
N LYS A 168 19.96 0.05 -21.13
CA LYS A 168 19.74 0.86 -22.33
C LYS A 168 21.02 1.60 -22.75
N ARG A 169 21.72 2.25 -21.83
CA ARG A 169 22.98 2.98 -22.13
C ARG A 169 24.16 2.11 -22.59
N ARG A 170 24.08 0.77 -22.49
CA ARG A 170 25.15 -0.14 -22.93
C ARG A 170 25.01 -0.56 -24.40
N TRP A 171 23.86 -0.28 -25.03
CA TRP A 171 23.56 -0.66 -26.42
C TRP A 171 23.37 0.56 -27.34
N TRP A 172 23.84 1.74 -26.91
CA TRP A 172 23.97 2.96 -27.72
C TRP A 172 25.37 3.53 -27.54
#